data_AF-A0A286PH73-F1
#
_entry.id   AF-A0A286PH73-F1
#
_cell.length_a   1.000
_cell.length_b   1.000
_cell.length_c   1.000
_cell.angle_alpha   90.00
_cell.angle_beta   90.00
_cell.angle_gamma   90.00
#
_symmetry.space_group_name_H-M   'P 1'
#
loop_
_entity.id
_entity.type
_entity.pdbx_description
1 polymer ?
#
loop_
_entity_poly.entity_id
_entity_poly.type
_entity_poly.pdbx_seq_one_letter_code
_entity_poly.pdbx_strand_id
1 'polypeptide(L)'
;MISLPTPHTSDRWLLQITIQAARADDTRWREQLAALRSVSSYDPDTQTWSTFIGALNLTAVRTLQALFDVARSFGADIQLEAAPAPASWQGPSFTSDSEVAALFTAQADKGRPLGQHPAD
;
A
#
# COMPACT_ATOMS: atom_id res chain seq x y z
N MET A 1 6.89 -20.30 -5.35
CA MET A 1 7.33 -20.07 -3.97
C MET A 1 6.79 -18.73 -3.55
N ILE A 2 5.82 -18.72 -2.64
CA ILE A 2 5.24 -17.48 -2.11
C ILE A 2 6.15 -17.09 -0.95
N SER A 3 6.94 -16.04 -1.10
CA SER A 3 7.75 -15.51 -0.01
C SER A 3 6.80 -14.99 1.06
N LEU A 4 6.66 -15.74 2.15
CA LEU A 4 5.97 -15.28 3.35
C LEU A 4 6.75 -14.07 3.90
N PRO A 5 6.10 -12.92 4.14
CA PRO A 5 6.75 -11.82 4.83
C PRO A 5 7.19 -12.32 6.20
N THR A 6 8.47 -12.10 6.52
CA THR A 6 9.06 -12.39 7.84
C THR A 6 8.18 -11.80 8.94
N PRO A 7 7.88 -12.56 10.02
CA PRO A 7 7.10 -12.03 11.14
C PRO A 7 7.82 -10.80 11.67
N HIS A 8 7.19 -9.63 11.54
CA HIS A 8 7.73 -8.39 12.04
C HIS A 8 7.70 -8.49 13.57
N THR A 9 8.87 -8.52 14.22
CA THR A 9 9.04 -8.51 15.68
C THR A 9 8.49 -7.26 16.39
N SER A 10 7.76 -6.41 15.67
CA SER A 10 7.06 -5.24 16.20
C SER A 10 5.58 -5.56 16.29
N ASP A 11 5.02 -5.54 17.50
CA ASP A 11 3.56 -5.68 17.77
C ASP A 11 2.70 -4.63 17.04
N ARG A 12 3.35 -3.64 16.41
CA ARG A 12 2.72 -2.54 15.68
C ARG A 12 3.37 -2.38 14.31
N TRP A 13 2.55 -2.35 13.28
CA TRP A 13 3.00 -2.15 11.92
C TRP A 13 2.08 -1.19 11.16
N LEU A 14 2.59 -0.62 10.08
CA LEU A 14 1.93 0.32 9.19
C LEU A 14 1.94 -0.28 7.78
N LEU A 15 0.86 -0.07 7.05
CA LEU A 15 0.82 -0.40 5.63
C LEU A 15 1.60 0.66 4.87
N GLN A 16 2.79 0.31 4.41
CA GLN A 16 3.57 1.13 3.50
C GLN A 16 3.07 0.88 2.08
N ILE A 17 2.71 1.96 1.39
CA ILE A 17 2.40 1.92 -0.03
C ILE A 17 3.49 2.69 -0.76
N THR A 18 4.12 2.04 -1.73
CA THR A 18 5.17 2.60 -2.57
C THR A 18 4.70 2.61 -4.02
N ILE A 19 4.85 3.74 -4.71
CA ILE A 19 4.56 3.89 -6.13
C ILE A 19 5.80 4.38 -6.84
N GLN A 20 6.15 3.75 -7.95
CA GLN A 20 7.24 4.23 -8.81
C GLN A 20 6.89 5.59 -9.42
N ALA A 21 7.81 6.55 -9.33
CA ALA A 21 7.68 7.81 -10.02
C ALA A 21 7.75 7.61 -11.54
N ALA A 22 6.92 8.33 -12.30
CA ALA A 22 7.22 8.57 -13.70
C ALA A 22 8.56 9.33 -13.82
N ARG A 23 9.32 9.07 -14.90
CA ARG A 23 10.60 9.76 -15.14
C ARG A 23 10.41 11.30 -15.11
N ALA A 24 11.32 11.97 -14.41
CA ALA A 24 11.23 13.40 -14.10
C ALA A 24 11.19 14.35 -15.31
N ASP A 25 11.60 13.89 -16.49
CA ASP A 25 11.63 14.68 -17.74
C ASP A 25 10.27 14.74 -18.46
N ASP A 26 9.22 14.14 -17.90
CA ASP A 26 7.93 14.02 -18.55
C ASP A 26 6.87 14.93 -17.87
N THR A 27 5.95 15.53 -18.64
CA THR A 27 4.82 16.32 -18.11
C THR A 27 4.01 15.52 -17.07
N ARG A 28 4.04 14.19 -17.24
CA ARG A 28 3.48 13.19 -16.33
C ARG A 28 4.01 13.30 -14.90
N TRP A 29 5.29 13.63 -14.71
CA TRP A 29 5.86 13.83 -13.37
C TRP A 29 5.20 14.98 -12.62
N ARG A 30 4.91 16.10 -13.31
CA ARG A 30 4.25 17.26 -12.68
C ARG A 30 2.80 16.97 -12.32
N GLU A 31 2.09 16.23 -13.16
CA GLU A 31 0.72 15.79 -12.89
C GLU A 31 0.68 14.79 -11.72
N GLN A 32 1.62 13.85 -11.68
CA GLN A 32 1.79 12.91 -10.56
C GLN A 32 2.12 13.65 -9.25
N LEU A 33 3.05 14.60 -9.28
CA LEU A 33 3.40 15.46 -8.14
C LEU A 33 2.17 16.24 -7.63
N ALA A 34 1.36 16.82 -8.52
CA ALA A 34 0.17 17.57 -8.12
C ALA A 34 -0.88 16.68 -7.43
N ALA A 35 -1.06 15.45 -7.91
CA ALA A 35 -2.02 14.49 -7.36
C ALA A 35 -1.53 13.87 -6.03
N LEU A 36 -0.23 13.57 -5.94
CA LEU A 36 0.33 12.75 -4.85
C LEU A 36 0.92 13.53 -3.68
N ARG A 37 1.30 14.80 -3.87
CA ARG A 37 1.95 15.62 -2.81
C ARG A 37 1.13 15.77 -1.54
N SER A 38 -0.19 15.64 -1.62
CA SER A 38 -1.09 15.82 -0.47
C SER A 38 -1.27 14.53 0.35
N VAL A 39 -0.93 13.38 -0.24
CA VAL A 39 -1.23 12.05 0.33
C VAL A 39 0.01 11.17 0.49
N SER A 40 1.15 11.56 -0.08
CA SER A 40 2.39 10.80 -0.08
C SER A 40 3.62 11.70 -0.09
N SER A 41 4.74 11.15 0.36
CA SER A 41 6.05 11.78 0.34
C SER A 41 6.88 11.22 -0.79
N TYR A 42 7.61 12.08 -1.49
CA TYR A 42 8.53 11.66 -2.54
C TYR A 42 9.92 11.42 -1.97
N ASP A 43 10.50 10.27 -2.31
CA ASP A 43 11.89 9.93 -2.07
C ASP A 43 12.70 10.11 -3.38
N PRO A 44 13.62 11.10 -3.44
CA PRO A 44 14.43 11.34 -4.63
C PRO A 44 15.52 10.28 -4.87
N ASP A 45 15.95 9.55 -3.83
CA ASP A 45 17.02 8.56 -3.94
C ASP A 45 16.51 7.28 -4.62
N THR A 46 15.29 6.86 -4.28
CA THR A 46 14.63 5.69 -4.89
C THR A 46 13.71 6.06 -6.05
N GLN A 47 13.45 7.35 -6.28
CA GLN A 47 12.46 7.85 -7.23
C GLN A 47 11.07 7.23 -6.98
N THR A 48 10.65 7.21 -5.70
CA THR A 48 9.36 6.62 -5.32
C THR A 48 8.50 7.57 -4.51
N TRP A 49 7.19 7.40 -4.64
CA TRP A 49 6.20 7.99 -3.75
C TRP A 49 5.86 6.99 -2.68
N SER A 50 5.93 7.37 -1.42
CA SER A 50 5.56 6.52 -0.30
C SER A 50 4.53 7.16 0.61
N THR A 51 3.65 6.34 1.16
CA THR A 51 2.77 6.74 2.26
C THR A 51 2.62 5.61 3.25
N PHE A 52 2.29 5.96 4.50
CA PHE A 52 2.08 5.00 5.57
C PHE A 52 0.64 5.12 6.06
N ILE A 53 -0.06 3.99 6.07
CA ILE A 53 -1.42 3.89 6.59
C ILE A 53 -1.37 3.09 7.88
N GLY A 54 -1.90 3.67 8.95
CA GLY A 54 -1.97 3.03 10.26
C GLY A 54 -3.34 2.47 10.63
N ALA A 55 -4.37 2.78 9.85
CA ALA A 55 -5.72 2.25 10.03
C ALA A 55 -6.53 2.38 8.73
N LEU A 56 -7.37 1.39 8.43
CA LEU A 56 -8.29 1.44 7.29
C LEU A 56 -9.56 2.23 7.63
N ASN A 57 -9.44 3.56 7.65
CA ASN A 57 -10.58 4.47 7.73
C ASN A 57 -10.93 5.06 6.34
N LEU A 58 -12.01 5.84 6.26
CA LEU A 58 -12.45 6.44 4.99
C LEU A 58 -11.35 7.31 4.34
N THR A 59 -10.55 8.03 5.14
CA THR A 59 -9.43 8.82 4.65
C THR A 59 -8.37 7.92 4.01
N ALA A 60 -8.00 6.83 4.69
CA ALA A 60 -7.05 5.84 4.17
C ALA A 60 -7.55 5.19 2.88
N VAL A 61 -8.84 4.84 2.79
CA VAL A 61 -9.43 4.30 1.56
C VAL A 61 -9.38 5.32 0.42
N ARG A 62 -9.67 6.59 0.69
CA ARG A 62 -9.56 7.67 -0.32
C ARG A 62 -8.11 7.87 -0.78
N THR A 63 -7.16 7.80 0.14
CA THR A 63 -5.73 7.86 -0.19
C THR A 63 -5.33 6.68 -1.08
N LEU A 64 -5.71 5.46 -0.73
CA LEU A 64 -5.48 4.28 -1.57
C LEU A 64 -6.11 4.44 -2.95
N GLN A 65 -7.36 4.89 -3.02
CA GLN A 65 -8.05 5.14 -4.30
C GLN A 65 -7.25 6.12 -5.18
N ALA A 66 -6.85 7.27 -4.64
CA ALA A 66 -6.08 8.27 -5.38
C ALA A 66 -4.73 7.71 -5.87
N LEU A 67 -4.06 6.94 -5.03
CA LEU A 67 -2.81 6.24 -5.35
C LEU A 67 -3.01 5.23 -6.50
N PHE A 68 -4.06 4.40 -6.44
CA PHE A 68 -4.42 3.46 -7.50
C PHE A 68 -4.83 4.15 -8.80
N ASP A 69 -5.59 5.24 -8.74
CA ASP A 69 -6.02 5.99 -9.91
C ASP A 69 -4.82 6.63 -10.63
N VAL A 70 -3.87 7.18 -9.88
CA VAL A 70 -2.61 7.71 -10.43
C VAL A 70 -1.79 6.59 -11.04
N ALA A 71 -1.55 5.49 -10.32
CA ALA A 71 -0.79 4.37 -10.84
C ALA A 71 -1.40 3.79 -12.12
N ARG A 72 -2.73 3.65 -12.16
CA ARG A 72 -3.46 3.20 -13.35
C ARG A 72 -3.33 4.19 -14.51
N SER A 73 -3.42 5.49 -14.25
CA SER A 73 -3.36 6.53 -15.28
C SER A 73 -1.96 6.65 -15.90
N PHE A 74 -0.92 6.45 -15.10
CA PHE A 74 0.47 6.61 -15.53
C PHE A 74 1.22 5.28 -15.77
N GLY A 75 0.57 4.14 -15.55
CA GLY A 75 1.18 2.81 -15.69
C GLY A 75 2.28 2.55 -14.65
N ALA A 76 2.16 3.14 -13.47
CA ALA A 76 3.13 2.94 -12.39
C ALA A 76 2.79 1.69 -11.57
N ASP A 77 3.82 0.96 -11.16
CA ASP A 77 3.66 -0.16 -10.24
C ASP A 77 3.39 0.33 -8.82
N ILE A 78 2.44 -0.31 -8.15
CA ILE A 78 2.14 -0.10 -6.72
C ILE A 78 2.59 -1.33 -5.94
N GLN A 79 3.38 -1.09 -4.92
CA GLN A 79 3.76 -2.10 -3.93
C GLN A 79 3.11 -1.76 -2.59
N LEU A 80 2.54 -2.78 -1.95
CA LEU A 80 1.95 -2.69 -0.62
C LEU A 80 2.70 -3.66 0.29
N GLU A 81 3.31 -3.13 1.34
CA GLU A 81 4.13 -3.89 2.26
C GLU A 81 3.79 -3.54 3.71
N ALA A 82 3.93 -4.51 4.61
CA ALA A 82 3.88 -4.25 6.03
C ALA A 82 5.24 -3.69 6.48
N ALA A 83 5.23 -2.48 7.04
CA ALA A 83 6.42 -1.84 7.58
C ALA A 83 6.29 -1.70 9.10
N PRO A 84 7.35 -1.97 9.89
CA PRO A 84 7.28 -1.80 11.33
C PRO A 84 7.01 -0.33 11.67
N ALA A 85 6.09 -0.09 12.61
CA ALA A 85 5.82 1.27 13.07
C ALA A 85 7.04 1.77 13.87
N PRO A 86 7.63 2.94 13.54
CA PRO A 86 8.73 3.47 14.32
C PRO A 86 8.28 3.79 15.74
N ALA A 87 9.17 3.69 16.72
CA ALA A 87 8.84 3.92 18.14
C ALA A 87 8.27 5.32 18.42
N SER A 88 8.59 6.31 17.57
CA SER A 88 8.07 7.68 17.62
C SER A 88 6.66 7.85 17.03
N TRP A 89 6.08 6.80 16.44
CA TRP A 89 4.75 6.84 15.82
C TRP A 89 3.63 6.84 16.86
N GLN A 90 2.96 7.98 16.96
CA GLN A 90 1.82 8.21 17.87
C GLN A 90 0.46 8.01 17.21
N GLY A 91 0.43 7.72 15.90
CA GLY A 91 -0.80 7.52 15.15
C GLY A 91 -1.39 6.11 15.30
N PRO A 92 -2.54 5.86 14.65
CA PRO A 92 -3.11 4.51 14.54
C PRO A 92 -2.08 3.55 13.94
N SER A 93 -2.11 2.29 14.31
CA SER A 93 -1.28 1.24 13.70
C SER A 93 -2.02 -0.08 13.76
N PHE A 94 -1.70 -0.97 12.84
CA PHE A 94 -2.18 -2.33 12.90
C PHE A 94 -1.42 -3.10 13.98
N THR A 95 -2.14 -3.94 14.74
CA THR A 95 -1.58 -4.73 15.85
C THR A 95 -1.80 -6.23 15.72
N SER A 96 -2.53 -6.66 14.68
CA SER A 96 -2.79 -8.08 14.44
C SER A 96 -2.65 -8.43 12.96
N ASP A 97 -1.82 -9.44 12.69
CA ASP A 97 -1.70 -10.07 11.37
C ASP A 97 -3.00 -10.76 10.95
N SER A 98 -3.92 -11.06 11.88
CA SER A 98 -5.19 -11.73 11.57
C SER A 98 -6.13 -10.90 10.70
N GLU A 99 -6.18 -9.58 10.90
CA GLU A 99 -7.03 -8.69 10.11
C GLU A 99 -6.51 -8.56 8.67
N VAL A 100 -5.20 -8.69 8.50
CA VAL A 100 -4.53 -8.52 7.21
C VAL A 100 -4.40 -9.83 6.46
N ALA A 101 -4.17 -10.93 7.17
CA ALA A 101 -4.38 -12.27 6.64
C ALA A 101 -5.83 -12.44 6.15
N ALA A 102 -6.83 -11.91 6.87
CA ALA A 102 -8.22 -11.93 6.40
C ALA A 102 -8.42 -11.08 5.12
N LEU A 103 -7.79 -9.91 5.02
CA LEU A 103 -7.86 -9.07 3.82
C LEU A 103 -7.16 -9.72 2.61
N PHE A 104 -5.97 -10.29 2.78
CA PHE A 104 -5.26 -11.01 1.72
C PHE A 104 -5.97 -12.30 1.33
N THR A 105 -6.55 -13.04 2.30
CA THR A 105 -7.36 -14.24 2.04
C THR A 105 -8.64 -13.87 1.27
N ALA A 106 -9.35 -12.83 1.69
CA ALA A 106 -10.54 -12.34 0.99
C ALA A 106 -10.22 -11.82 -0.42
N GLN A 107 -9.05 -11.23 -0.64
CA GLN A 107 -8.59 -10.77 -1.95
C GLN A 107 -8.16 -11.93 -2.86
N ALA A 108 -7.47 -12.94 -2.31
CA ALA A 108 -7.17 -14.18 -3.01
C ALA A 108 -8.47 -14.92 -3.42
N ASP A 109 -9.51 -14.87 -2.58
CA ASP A 109 -10.81 -15.46 -2.86
C ASP A 109 -11.61 -14.70 -3.92
N LYS A 110 -11.43 -13.39 -4.07
CA LYS A 110 -12.04 -12.62 -5.17
C LYS A 110 -11.50 -12.99 -6.56
N GLY A 111 -10.34 -13.64 -6.63
CA GLY A 111 -9.80 -14.23 -7.86
C GLY A 111 -10.34 -15.63 -8.16
N ARG A 112 -11.17 -16.21 -7.27
CA ARG A 112 -11.73 -17.55 -7.43
C ARG A 112 -12.93 -17.50 -8.38
N PRO A 113 -12.96 -18.30 -9.46
CA PRO A 113 -14.15 -18.44 -10.28
C PRO A 113 -15.34 -18.88 -9.41
N LEU A 114 -16.48 -18.22 -9.56
CA LEU A 114 -17.73 -18.61 -8.88
C LEU A 114 -18.02 -20.10 -9.15
N GLY A 115 -17.90 -20.94 -8.12
CA GLY A 115 -18.21 -22.38 -8.21
C GLY A 115 -17.23 -23.35 -7.52
N GLN A 116 -16.07 -22.90 -7.00
CA GLN A 116 -15.16 -23.79 -6.27
C GLN A 116 -15.34 -23.68 -4.75
N HIS A 117 -15.89 -24.76 -4.17
CA HIS A 117 -16.02 -24.96 -2.72
C HIS A 117 -14.65 -24.96 -2.02
N PRO A 118 -14.56 -24.53 -0.74
CA PRO A 118 -13.35 -24.67 0.05
C PRO A 118 -13.00 -26.16 0.21
N ALA A 119 -11.73 -26.53 0.06
CA ALA A 119 -11.27 -27.84 0.47
C ALA A 119 -11.14 -27.88 1.99
N ASP A 120 -11.75 -28.89 2.61
CA ASP A 120 -11.62 -29.25 4.04
C ASP A 120 -10.15 -29.44 4.47
#